data_AF-C4V895-F1
#
_entry.id   AF-C4V895-F1
#
_cell.length_a   1.000
_cell.length_b   1.000
_cell.length_c   1.000
_cell.angle_alpha   90.00
_cell.angle_beta   90.00
_cell.angle_gamma   90.00
#
_symmetry.space_group_name_H-M   'P 1'
#
loop_
_entity.id
_entity.type
_entity.pdbx_description
1 polymer ?
#
loop_
_entity_poly.entity_id
_entity_poly.type
_entity_poly.pdbx_seq_one_letter_code
_entity_poly.pdbx_strand_id
1 'polypeptide(L)'
;MNNILRSFLNNSDTYKCQYCGTNVIKNYCSVCRSHFTIVNNNEQKYLSVEMDDLEFLSISDKLCPLCTRYYKNSKYIIRSTSFSDYFAKLKFCKKCKNDSKKFIRNMFYKNFTLNRRLENVYSSRIILLFLILFHMCGENQIFYYFNILYNWFIYSYSDIVICLIFCLGRNYWFVRGLYLLYSCYILFSRKRYFFYMPVNLEKEENIDKHIKELTI
;
A
#
# COMPACT_ATOMS: atom_id res chain seq x y z
N MET A 1 -10.68 0.32 -38.35
CA MET A 1 -9.87 0.64 -37.17
C MET A 1 -10.47 1.80 -36.33
N ASN A 2 -11.80 1.88 -36.14
CA ASN A 2 -12.44 3.07 -35.53
C ASN A 2 -13.62 2.81 -34.55
N ASN A 3 -13.86 1.57 -34.13
CA ASN A 3 -14.94 1.26 -33.18
C ASN A 3 -14.45 1.03 -31.75
N ILE A 4 -13.18 0.70 -31.54
CA ILE A 4 -12.60 0.49 -30.21
C ILE A 4 -12.36 1.85 -29.51
N LEU A 5 -12.00 2.89 -30.27
CA LEU A 5 -11.79 4.24 -29.71
C LEU A 5 -13.10 4.94 -29.28
N ARG A 6 -14.24 4.60 -29.89
CA ARG A 6 -15.54 5.21 -29.56
C ARG A 6 -16.20 4.68 -28.29
N SER A 7 -15.83 3.48 -27.82
CA SER A 7 -16.32 2.97 -26.53
C SER A 7 -15.59 3.57 -25.32
N PHE A 8 -14.49 4.33 -25.50
CA PHE A 8 -13.75 4.95 -24.39
C PHE A 8 -14.36 6.27 -23.89
N LEU A 9 -15.32 6.85 -24.62
CA LEU A 9 -15.78 8.22 -24.35
C LEU A 9 -17.09 8.32 -23.57
N ASN A 10 -17.85 7.24 -23.37
CA ASN A 10 -19.25 7.36 -22.93
C ASN A 10 -19.62 6.81 -21.55
N ASN A 11 -18.70 6.27 -20.76
CA ASN A 11 -19.02 5.91 -19.38
C ASN A 11 -18.14 6.72 -18.42
N SER A 12 -18.72 7.77 -17.85
CA SER A 12 -18.24 8.41 -16.63
C SER A 12 -18.53 7.52 -15.41
N ASP A 13 -18.15 6.25 -15.49
CA ASP A 13 -18.27 5.33 -14.38
C ASP A 13 -17.06 5.57 -13.47
N THR A 14 -17.25 6.33 -12.40
CA THR A 14 -16.29 6.43 -11.31
C THR A 14 -16.29 5.13 -10.53
N TYR A 15 -15.38 4.22 -10.88
CA TYR A 15 -15.18 2.98 -10.14
C TYR A 15 -13.93 3.06 -9.26
N LYS A 16 -13.85 2.21 -8.23
CA LYS A 16 -12.68 2.15 -7.34
C LYS A 16 -11.59 1.29 -7.96
N CYS A 17 -10.37 1.78 -7.93
CA CYS A 17 -9.22 1.01 -8.36
C CYS A 17 -9.05 -0.23 -7.47
N GLN A 18 -8.94 -1.41 -8.05
CA GLN A 18 -8.72 -2.66 -7.30
C GLN A 18 -7.34 -2.71 -6.61
N TYR A 19 -6.46 -1.76 -6.93
CA TYR A 19 -5.09 -1.71 -6.41
C TYR A 19 -4.90 -0.67 -5.29
N CYS A 20 -5.33 0.57 -5.54
CA CYS A 20 -5.17 1.70 -4.62
C CYS A 20 -6.45 1.99 -3.81
N GLY A 21 -7.62 1.46 -4.22
CA GLY A 21 -8.92 1.77 -3.63
C GLY A 21 -9.44 3.18 -3.93
N THR A 22 -8.63 4.05 -4.54
CA THR A 22 -9.03 5.39 -4.97
C THR A 22 -9.86 5.36 -6.24
N ASN A 23 -10.61 6.43 -6.47
CA ASN A 23 -11.43 6.57 -7.66
C ASN A 23 -10.58 6.57 -8.93
N VAL A 24 -11.06 5.85 -9.93
CA VAL A 24 -10.48 5.76 -11.26
C VAL A 24 -11.26 6.71 -12.17
N ILE A 25 -10.54 7.50 -12.95
CA ILE A 25 -11.13 8.43 -13.91
C ILE A 25 -10.63 8.00 -15.30
N LYS A 26 -11.55 7.69 -16.22
CA LYS A 26 -11.20 7.24 -17.60
C LYS A 26 -10.19 6.09 -17.59
N ASN A 27 -10.44 5.09 -16.75
CA ASN A 27 -9.59 3.93 -16.56
C ASN A 27 -8.15 4.19 -16.04
N TYR A 28 -7.89 5.34 -15.43
CA TYR A 28 -6.60 5.69 -14.81
C TYR A 28 -6.70 5.89 -13.28
N CYS A 29 -5.87 5.22 -12.47
CA CYS A 29 -5.67 5.55 -11.04
C CYS A 29 -4.47 6.49 -10.91
N SER A 30 -4.69 7.73 -10.44
CA SER A 30 -3.62 8.70 -10.19
C SER A 30 -2.65 8.28 -9.09
N VAL A 31 -3.10 7.50 -8.09
CA VAL A 31 -2.25 6.98 -7.02
C VAL A 31 -1.31 5.88 -7.51
N CYS A 32 -1.80 5.02 -8.42
CA CYS A 32 -1.02 3.96 -9.05
C CYS A 32 -0.28 4.41 -10.32
N ARG A 33 -0.62 5.58 -10.87
CA ARG A 33 -0.19 6.07 -12.19
C ARG A 33 -0.32 5.02 -13.30
N SER A 34 -1.39 4.25 -13.26
CA SER A 34 -1.59 3.12 -14.16
C SER A 34 -2.95 3.18 -14.83
N HIS A 35 -2.94 2.77 -16.10
CA HIS A 35 -4.13 2.55 -16.90
C HIS A 35 -4.57 1.10 -16.77
N PHE A 36 -5.88 0.91 -16.73
CA PHE A 36 -6.52 -0.39 -16.63
C PHE A 36 -7.48 -0.61 -17.80
N THR A 37 -7.80 -1.87 -18.06
CA THR A 37 -8.97 -2.27 -18.84
C THR A 37 -9.93 -3.00 -17.92
N ILE A 38 -11.22 -2.77 -18.11
CA ILE A 38 -12.24 -3.56 -17.43
C ILE A 38 -12.50 -4.79 -18.29
N VAL A 39 -12.29 -5.96 -17.71
CA VAL A 39 -12.62 -7.26 -18.30
C VAL A 39 -13.88 -7.77 -17.61
N ASN A 40 -14.59 -8.70 -18.27
CA ASN A 40 -15.84 -9.29 -17.81
C ASN A 40 -15.88 -9.50 -16.28
N ASN A 41 -16.99 -9.11 -15.64
CA ASN A 41 -17.20 -9.06 -14.18
C ASN A 41 -16.51 -7.89 -13.43
N ASN A 42 -16.30 -6.74 -14.09
CA ASN A 42 -15.70 -5.54 -13.48
C ASN A 42 -14.26 -5.74 -12.95
N GLU A 43 -13.55 -6.75 -13.46
CA GLU A 43 -12.16 -6.98 -13.12
C GLU A 43 -11.24 -5.98 -13.84
N GLN A 44 -10.31 -5.36 -13.12
CA GLN A 44 -9.35 -4.43 -13.71
C GLN A 44 -8.09 -5.19 -14.11
N LYS A 45 -7.88 -5.35 -15.41
CA LYS A 45 -6.58 -5.79 -15.94
C LYS A 45 -5.66 -4.61 -16.13
N TYR A 46 -4.39 -4.82 -15.82
CA TYR A 46 -3.34 -3.82 -15.98
C TYR A 46 -2.99 -3.62 -17.45
N LEU A 47 -3.01 -2.38 -17.94
CA LEU A 47 -2.69 -2.08 -19.33
C LEU A 47 -1.32 -1.40 -19.46
N SER A 48 -1.09 -0.31 -18.74
CA SER A 48 0.17 0.43 -18.82
C SER A 48 0.42 1.31 -17.59
N VAL A 49 1.66 1.78 -17.46
CA VAL A 49 2.10 2.73 -16.43
C VAL A 49 2.56 4.01 -17.11
N GLU A 50 2.14 5.14 -16.55
CA GLU A 50 2.71 6.43 -16.91
C GLU A 50 4.11 6.55 -16.28
N MET A 51 5.12 6.59 -17.14
CA MET A 51 6.53 6.68 -16.74
C MET A 51 7.03 8.10 -17.00
N ASP A 52 7.78 8.66 -16.06
CA ASP A 52 8.44 9.94 -16.28
C ASP A 52 9.63 9.77 -17.24
N ASP A 53 9.95 10.78 -18.03
CA ASP A 53 11.16 10.77 -18.84
C ASP A 53 12.42 10.70 -17.95
N LEU A 54 13.33 9.79 -18.32
CA LEU A 54 14.56 9.53 -17.61
C LEU A 54 15.75 10.13 -18.35
N GLU A 55 16.61 10.83 -17.62
CA GLU A 55 17.87 11.37 -18.15
C GLU A 55 18.99 10.31 -18.26
N PHE A 56 18.73 9.09 -17.79
CA PHE A 56 19.72 8.01 -17.71
C PHE A 56 19.05 6.64 -17.73
N LEU A 57 19.78 5.64 -18.24
CA LEU A 57 19.29 4.26 -18.39
C LEU A 57 19.49 3.40 -17.14
N SER A 58 20.53 3.67 -16.33
CA SER A 58 20.76 2.96 -15.07
C SER A 58 20.93 3.90 -13.88
N ILE A 59 20.29 3.54 -12.77
CA ILE A 59 20.43 4.29 -11.52
C ILE A 59 21.86 4.26 -10.97
N SER A 60 22.64 3.22 -11.28
CA SER A 60 23.99 3.10 -10.73
C SER A 60 24.92 4.24 -11.13
N ASP A 61 24.61 4.93 -12.23
CA ASP A 61 25.41 6.03 -12.77
C ASP A 61 25.19 7.35 -12.02
N LYS A 62 24.07 7.46 -11.28
CA LYS A 62 23.73 8.64 -10.47
C LYS A 62 23.93 8.42 -8.97
N LEU A 63 24.21 7.20 -8.55
CA LEU A 63 24.47 6.88 -7.15
C LEU A 63 25.94 7.15 -6.78
N CYS A 64 26.17 7.65 -5.57
CA CYS A 64 27.53 7.73 -5.03
C CYS A 64 28.08 6.32 -4.75
N PRO A 65 29.41 6.12 -4.66
CA PRO A 65 30.01 4.79 -4.51
C PRO A 65 29.43 3.95 -3.35
N LEU A 66 29.12 4.59 -2.22
CA LEU A 66 28.48 3.94 -1.08
C LEU A 66 27.05 3.47 -1.38
N CYS A 67 26.24 4.32 -2.02
CA CYS A 67 24.87 3.97 -2.40
C CYS A 67 24.85 2.91 -3.52
N THR A 68 25.80 2.97 -4.46
CA THR A 68 25.95 1.95 -5.51
C THR A 68 26.28 0.59 -4.93
N ARG A 69 27.19 0.53 -3.94
CA ARG A 69 27.52 -0.72 -3.24
C ARG A 69 26.31 -1.28 -2.49
N TYR A 70 25.55 -0.44 -1.79
CA TYR A 70 24.30 -0.84 -1.14
C TYR A 70 23.28 -1.35 -2.15
N TYR A 71 23.08 -0.64 -3.26
CA TYR A 71 22.13 -1.00 -4.31
C TYR A 71 22.47 -2.33 -4.98
N LYS A 72 23.72 -2.54 -5.40
CA LYS A 72 24.12 -3.76 -6.12
C LYS A 72 24.12 -5.01 -5.24
N ASN A 73 24.54 -4.87 -3.98
CA ASN A 73 24.80 -6.01 -3.09
C ASN A 73 23.66 -6.30 -2.11
N SER A 74 22.70 -5.39 -1.94
CA SER A 74 21.58 -5.61 -1.04
C SER A 74 20.66 -6.72 -1.57
N LYS A 75 20.49 -7.76 -0.74
CA LYS A 75 19.43 -8.77 -0.89
C LYS A 75 18.15 -8.39 -0.12
N TYR A 76 18.11 -7.18 0.44
CA TYR A 76 17.01 -6.74 1.29
C TYR A 76 15.76 -6.46 0.46
N ILE A 77 14.62 -6.95 0.94
CA ILE A 77 13.29 -6.65 0.41
C ILE A 77 12.62 -5.67 1.37
N ILE A 78 12.20 -4.53 0.84
CA ILE A 78 11.53 -3.47 1.58
C ILE A 78 10.02 -3.72 1.53
N ARG A 79 9.42 -4.00 2.69
CA ARG A 79 7.97 -4.00 2.89
C ARG A 79 7.47 -2.56 2.99
N SER A 80 6.57 -2.17 2.10
CA SER A 80 6.04 -0.81 2.01
C SER A 80 4.54 -0.77 1.68
N THR A 81 3.86 0.33 2.02
CA THR A 81 2.43 0.53 1.70
C THR A 81 2.19 1.47 0.53
N SER A 82 3.23 2.21 0.12
CA SER A 82 3.20 3.19 -0.96
C SER A 82 4.64 3.44 -1.47
N PHE A 83 4.75 4.12 -2.61
CA PHE A 83 6.04 4.61 -3.11
C PHE A 83 6.73 5.53 -2.09
N SER A 84 6.00 6.42 -1.43
CA SER A 84 6.57 7.34 -0.43
C SER A 84 7.17 6.60 0.76
N ASP A 85 6.49 5.57 1.26
CA ASP A 85 6.97 4.70 2.35
C ASP A 85 8.21 3.89 1.90
N TYR A 86 8.16 3.31 0.70
CA TYR A 86 9.31 2.62 0.09
C TYR A 86 10.54 3.54 -0.03
N PHE A 87 10.33 4.72 -0.62
CA PHE A 87 11.38 5.70 -0.88
C PHE A 87 11.97 6.27 0.42
N ALA A 88 11.16 6.42 1.47
CA ALA A 88 11.64 6.78 2.81
C ALA A 88 12.57 5.71 3.39
N LYS A 89 12.18 4.43 3.28
CA LYS A 89 12.93 3.27 3.81
C LYS A 89 14.23 2.97 3.06
N LEU A 90 14.39 3.41 1.81
CA LEU A 90 15.65 3.27 1.08
C LEU A 90 16.79 4.00 1.80
N LYS A 91 17.93 3.32 1.99
CA LYS A 91 19.10 3.86 2.70
C LYS A 91 20.09 4.63 1.80
N PHE A 92 19.57 5.32 0.79
CA PHE A 92 20.38 6.24 -0.01
C PHE A 92 20.57 7.58 0.71
N CYS A 93 21.68 8.27 0.42
CA CYS A 93 21.88 9.62 0.91
C CYS A 93 20.87 10.59 0.28
N LYS A 94 20.62 11.75 0.91
CA LYS A 94 19.60 12.72 0.45
C LYS A 94 19.80 13.15 -1.01
N LYS A 95 21.05 13.41 -1.41
CA LYS A 95 21.40 13.78 -2.79
C LYS A 95 21.01 12.69 -3.79
N CYS A 96 21.52 11.47 -3.58
CA CYS A 96 21.19 10.33 -4.44
C CYS A 96 19.69 10.04 -4.49
N LYS A 97 18.95 10.19 -3.37
CA LYS A 97 17.49 10.08 -3.38
C LYS A 97 16.85 11.09 -4.32
N ASN A 98 17.21 12.36 -4.20
CA ASN A 98 16.62 13.41 -5.03
C ASN A 98 16.93 13.21 -6.52
N ASP A 99 18.20 12.93 -6.85
CA ASP A 99 18.67 12.76 -8.22
C ASP A 99 18.04 11.53 -8.91
N SER A 100 17.71 10.48 -8.13
CA SER A 100 17.15 9.23 -8.66
C SER A 100 15.64 9.05 -8.41
N LYS A 101 14.94 10.04 -7.84
CA LYS A 101 13.53 9.91 -7.44
C LYS A 101 12.63 9.47 -8.59
N LYS A 102 12.78 10.07 -9.79
CA LYS A 102 12.01 9.72 -10.99
C LYS A 102 12.25 8.27 -11.41
N PHE A 103 13.52 7.86 -11.48
CA PHE A 103 13.90 6.49 -11.82
C PHE A 103 13.31 5.46 -10.86
N ILE A 104 13.49 5.68 -9.55
CA ILE A 104 12.98 4.75 -8.52
C ILE A 104 11.46 4.69 -8.57
N ARG A 105 10.79 5.83 -8.81
CA ARG A 105 9.33 5.89 -8.96
C ARG A 105 8.84 5.08 -10.15
N ASN A 106 9.45 5.28 -11.31
CA ASN A 106 9.15 4.55 -12.53
C ASN A 106 9.29 3.04 -12.31
N MET A 107 10.42 2.60 -11.76
CA MET A 107 10.66 1.17 -11.51
C MET A 107 9.72 0.59 -10.43
N PHE A 108 9.40 1.36 -9.39
CA PHE A 108 8.43 0.96 -8.37
C PHE A 108 7.07 0.69 -8.99
N TYR A 109 6.55 1.61 -9.82
CA TYR A 109 5.24 1.42 -10.46
C TYR A 109 5.29 0.39 -11.59
N LYS A 110 6.42 0.22 -12.29
CA LYS A 110 6.59 -0.88 -13.24
C LYS A 110 6.43 -2.25 -12.54
N ASN A 111 6.90 -2.38 -11.30
CA ASN A 111 6.92 -3.61 -10.53
C ASN A 111 5.77 -3.78 -9.52
N PHE A 112 4.86 -2.80 -9.40
CA PHE A 112 3.96 -2.78 -8.25
C PHE A 112 2.97 -3.95 -8.23
N THR A 113 2.55 -4.43 -9.39
CA THR A 113 1.59 -5.54 -9.51
C THR A 113 2.19 -6.86 -9.04
N LEU A 114 3.42 -7.14 -9.45
CA LEU A 114 4.19 -8.35 -9.11
C LEU A 114 4.50 -8.46 -7.61
N ASN A 115 4.93 -7.35 -7.02
CA ASN A 115 5.42 -7.34 -5.64
C ASN A 115 4.31 -7.05 -4.62
N ARG A 116 3.04 -7.06 -5.02
CA ARG A 116 1.89 -6.80 -4.16
C ARG A 116 1.41 -8.06 -3.46
N ARG A 117 1.23 -7.98 -2.14
CA ARG A 117 0.65 -9.04 -1.32
C ARG A 117 -0.44 -8.49 -0.41
N LEU A 118 -1.54 -9.21 -0.27
CA LEU A 118 -2.59 -8.87 0.69
C LEU A 118 -2.27 -9.56 2.02
N GLU A 119 -1.99 -8.78 3.05
CA GLU A 119 -1.60 -9.30 4.37
C GLU A 119 -2.37 -8.59 5.48
N ASN A 120 -2.37 -9.21 6.66
CA ASN A 120 -2.92 -8.59 7.86
C ASN A 120 -2.11 -7.32 8.18
N VAL A 121 -2.83 -6.25 8.53
CA VAL A 121 -2.20 -4.97 8.89
C VAL A 121 -1.36 -5.13 10.15
N TYR A 122 -1.89 -5.88 11.12
CA TYR A 122 -1.25 -6.13 12.41
C TYR A 122 -0.60 -7.49 12.43
N SER A 123 0.64 -7.55 12.91
CA SER A 123 1.31 -8.82 13.19
C SER A 123 0.77 -9.43 14.48
N SER A 124 0.90 -10.74 14.64
CA SER A 124 0.53 -11.45 15.88
C SER A 124 1.19 -10.85 17.12
N ARG A 125 2.41 -10.32 16.99
CA ARG A 125 3.12 -9.63 18.08
C ARG A 125 2.43 -8.34 18.53
N ILE A 126 1.91 -7.55 17.58
CA ILE A 126 1.17 -6.32 17.90
C ILE A 126 -0.16 -6.66 18.59
N ILE A 127 -0.82 -7.73 18.13
CA ILE A 127 -2.07 -8.21 18.75
C ILE A 127 -1.80 -8.64 20.20
N LEU A 128 -0.74 -9.41 20.44
CA LEU A 128 -0.34 -9.81 21.79
C LEU A 128 -0.05 -8.58 22.68
N LEU A 129 0.69 -7.59 22.16
CA LEU A 129 0.97 -6.35 22.88
C LEU A 129 -0.33 -5.59 23.23
N PHE A 130 -1.29 -5.53 22.30
CA PHE A 130 -2.59 -4.93 22.56
C PHE A 130 -3.34 -5.64 23.69
N LEU A 131 -3.34 -6.97 23.72
CA LEU A 131 -3.97 -7.75 24.79
C LEU A 131 -3.33 -7.46 26.16
N ILE A 132 -1.99 -7.38 26.21
CA ILE A 132 -1.26 -7.02 27.44
C ILE A 132 -1.63 -5.62 27.91
N LEU A 133 -1.60 -4.64 27.01
CA LEU A 133 -1.95 -3.25 27.34
C LEU A 133 -3.41 -3.09 27.73
N PHE A 134 -4.32 -3.84 27.09
CA PHE A 134 -5.73 -3.86 27.47
C PHE A 134 -5.91 -4.44 28.87
N HIS A 135 -5.22 -5.52 29.20
CA HIS A 135 -5.27 -6.11 30.54
C HIS A 135 -4.76 -5.14 31.62
N MET A 136 -3.68 -4.42 31.34
CA MET A 136 -3.09 -3.47 32.28
C MET A 136 -3.83 -2.13 32.39
N CYS A 137 -4.39 -1.63 31.28
CA CYS A 137 -4.87 -0.26 31.17
C CYS A 137 -6.32 -0.14 30.66
N GLY A 138 -7.05 -1.24 30.52
CA GLY A 138 -8.39 -1.29 29.93
C GLY A 138 -9.49 -0.61 30.75
N GLU A 139 -9.20 -0.14 31.96
CA GLU A 139 -10.07 0.72 32.76
C GLU A 139 -9.82 2.21 32.49
N ASN A 140 -8.64 2.55 31.99
CA ASN A 140 -8.22 3.93 31.79
C ASN A 140 -8.78 4.49 30.48
N GLN A 141 -9.49 5.61 30.55
CA GLN A 141 -10.07 6.27 29.38
C GLN A 141 -9.01 6.67 28.33
N ILE A 142 -7.80 7.04 28.78
CA ILE A 142 -6.69 7.43 27.91
C ILE A 142 -6.32 6.28 26.96
N PHE A 143 -6.39 5.03 27.43
CA PHE A 143 -6.07 3.87 26.61
C PHE A 143 -7.00 3.77 25.38
N TYR A 144 -8.29 4.03 25.54
CA TYR A 144 -9.26 3.95 24.44
C TYR A 144 -9.02 5.05 23.40
N TYR A 145 -8.83 6.29 23.85
CA TYR A 145 -8.52 7.40 22.93
C TYR A 145 -7.21 7.17 22.20
N PHE A 146 -6.18 6.72 22.89
CA PHE A 146 -4.90 6.38 22.28
C PHE A 146 -5.09 5.28 21.22
N ASN A 147 -5.90 4.25 21.51
CA ASN A 147 -6.19 3.19 20.55
C ASN A 147 -6.89 3.71 19.29
N ILE A 148 -7.92 4.56 19.45
CA ILE A 148 -8.63 5.20 18.33
C ILE A 148 -7.66 6.04 17.48
N LEU A 149 -6.82 6.85 18.12
CA LEU A 149 -5.84 7.69 17.42
C LEU A 149 -4.79 6.86 16.69
N TYR A 150 -4.24 5.83 17.34
CA TYR A 150 -3.24 4.95 16.75
C TYR A 150 -3.78 4.23 15.51
N ASN A 151 -5.06 3.86 15.53
CA ASN A 151 -5.71 3.12 14.45
C ASN A 151 -6.53 3.98 13.48
N TRP A 152 -6.47 5.30 13.59
CA TRP A 152 -7.31 6.24 12.83
C TRP A 152 -7.25 6.01 11.31
N PHE A 153 -6.07 5.71 10.76
CA PHE A 153 -5.87 5.48 9.32
C PHE A 153 -6.38 4.11 8.83
N ILE A 154 -6.77 3.23 9.73
CA ILE A 154 -7.22 1.86 9.45
C ILE A 154 -8.72 1.72 9.77
N TYR A 155 -9.20 2.46 10.77
CA TYR A 155 -10.59 2.46 11.16
C TYR A 155 -11.46 3.14 10.09
N SER A 156 -12.57 2.50 9.77
CA SER A 156 -13.66 3.16 9.07
C SER A 156 -14.35 4.16 10.01
N TYR A 157 -15.09 5.10 9.44
CA TYR A 157 -15.86 6.06 10.24
C TYR A 157 -16.79 5.35 11.25
N SER A 158 -17.45 4.27 10.84
CA SER A 158 -18.27 3.44 11.72
C SER A 158 -17.47 2.79 12.86
N ASP A 159 -16.24 2.33 12.60
CA ASP A 159 -15.39 1.76 13.66
C ASP A 159 -15.07 2.82 14.73
N ILE A 160 -14.77 4.04 14.30
CA ILE A 160 -14.48 5.15 15.21
C ILE A 160 -15.69 5.44 16.09
N VAL A 161 -16.88 5.54 15.50
CA VAL A 161 -18.13 5.79 16.23
C VAL A 161 -18.40 4.67 17.24
N ILE A 162 -18.27 3.41 16.83
CA ILE A 162 -18.45 2.26 17.71
C ILE A 162 -17.45 2.29 18.88
N CYS A 163 -16.17 2.55 18.60
CA CYS A 163 -15.15 2.67 19.64
C CYS A 163 -15.42 3.83 20.61
N LEU A 164 -15.97 4.96 20.13
CA LEU A 164 -16.37 6.09 20.98
C LEU A 164 -17.56 5.72 21.89
N ILE A 165 -18.54 4.97 21.39
CA ILE A 165 -19.65 4.45 22.21
C ILE A 165 -19.11 3.55 23.32
N PHE A 166 -18.15 2.67 23.00
CA PHE A 166 -17.48 1.84 24.01
C PHE A 166 -16.71 2.66 25.06
N CYS A 167 -16.13 3.81 24.69
CA CYS A 167 -15.46 4.71 25.64
C CYS A 167 -16.42 5.24 26.73
N LEU A 168 -17.68 5.48 26.37
CA LEU A 168 -18.71 5.98 27.29
C LEU A 168 -19.13 4.91 28.29
N GLY A 169 -19.24 3.66 27.84
CA GLY A 169 -19.64 2.53 28.68
C GLY A 169 -18.49 1.80 29.39
N ARG A 170 -17.25 2.32 29.35
CA ARG A 170 -16.04 1.64 29.86
C ARG A 170 -16.11 1.21 31.34
N ASN A 171 -16.92 1.89 32.16
CA ASN A 171 -17.06 1.56 33.58
C ASN A 171 -17.74 0.21 33.80
N TYR A 172 -18.50 -0.28 32.82
CA TYR A 172 -19.17 -1.57 32.87
C TYR A 172 -18.27 -2.67 32.32
N TRP A 173 -18.02 -3.71 33.12
CA TRP A 173 -17.13 -4.82 32.75
C TRP A 173 -17.56 -5.54 31.46
N PHE A 174 -18.87 -5.76 31.26
CA PHE A 174 -19.39 -6.36 30.03
C PHE A 174 -19.07 -5.52 28.78
N VAL A 175 -19.18 -4.19 28.86
CA VAL A 175 -18.88 -3.28 27.74
C VAL A 175 -17.39 -3.33 27.39
N ARG A 176 -16.51 -3.41 28.39
CA ARG A 176 -15.07 -3.61 28.17
C ARG A 176 -14.77 -4.93 27.46
N GLY A 177 -15.45 -6.00 27.85
CA GLY A 177 -15.36 -7.30 27.17
C GLY A 177 -15.78 -7.22 25.70
N LEU A 178 -16.91 -6.56 25.41
CA LEU A 178 -17.37 -6.33 24.04
C LEU A 178 -16.38 -5.49 23.23
N TYR A 179 -15.82 -4.43 23.82
CA TYR A 179 -14.79 -3.62 23.16
C TYR A 179 -13.54 -4.42 22.83
N LEU A 180 -13.08 -5.27 23.75
CA LEU A 180 -11.93 -6.15 23.52
C LEU A 180 -12.18 -7.08 22.35
N LEU A 181 -13.34 -7.75 22.33
CA LEU A 181 -13.74 -8.64 21.24
C LEU A 181 -13.81 -7.90 19.90
N TYR A 182 -14.42 -6.70 19.89
CA TYR A 182 -14.52 -5.88 18.69
C TYR A 182 -13.15 -5.44 18.19
N SER A 183 -12.28 -4.99 19.10
CA SER A 183 -10.91 -4.59 18.78
C SER A 183 -10.09 -5.76 18.25
N CYS A 184 -10.20 -6.95 18.85
CA CYS A 184 -9.59 -8.17 18.34
C CYS A 184 -10.11 -8.50 16.94
N TYR A 185 -11.43 -8.45 16.72
CA TYR A 185 -12.03 -8.65 15.40
C TYR A 185 -11.42 -7.72 14.36
N ILE A 186 -11.28 -6.41 14.65
CA ILE A 186 -10.64 -5.47 13.73
C ILE A 186 -9.17 -5.85 13.49
N LEU A 187 -8.41 -6.12 14.55
CA LEU A 187 -6.98 -6.44 14.44
C LEU A 187 -6.72 -7.71 13.60
N PHE A 188 -7.61 -8.71 13.66
CA PHE A 188 -7.48 -9.95 12.89
C PHE A 188 -8.07 -9.85 11.47
N SER A 189 -9.14 -9.08 11.28
CA SER A 189 -9.86 -9.04 10.00
C SER A 189 -9.28 -8.03 9.00
N ARG A 190 -8.64 -6.95 9.48
CA ARG A 190 -8.15 -5.89 8.60
C ARG A 190 -6.91 -6.34 7.84
N LYS A 191 -7.10 -6.49 6.52
CA LYS A 191 -6.04 -6.74 5.54
C LYS A 191 -5.75 -5.50 4.72
N ARG A 192 -4.50 -5.34 4.30
CA ARG A 192 -4.06 -4.28 3.41
C ARG A 192 -3.03 -4.80 2.42
N TYR A 193 -2.98 -4.19 1.25
CA TYR A 193 -1.91 -4.45 0.29
C TYR A 193 -0.58 -3.87 0.79
N PHE A 194 0.45 -4.72 0.77
CA PHE A 194 1.83 -4.36 0.98
C PHE A 194 2.66 -4.68 -0.26
N PHE A 195 3.66 -3.86 -0.53
CA PHE A 195 4.61 -4.04 -1.62
C PHE A 195 5.96 -4.51 -1.06
N TYR A 196 6.45 -5.61 -1.59
CA TYR A 196 7.71 -6.25 -1.22
C TYR A 196 8.76 -5.97 -2.29
N MET A 197 9.31 -4.76 -2.27
CA MET A 197 10.19 -4.30 -3.34
C MET A 197 11.65 -4.57 -3.01
N PRO A 198 12.44 -5.19 -3.91
CA PRO A 198 13.88 -5.30 -3.72
C PRO A 198 14.54 -3.92 -3.78
N VAL A 199 15.66 -3.75 -3.07
CA VAL A 199 16.47 -2.52 -3.19
C VAL A 199 17.01 -2.36 -4.61
N ASN A 200 17.43 -3.46 -5.25
CA ASN A 200 17.85 -3.48 -6.64
C ASN A 200 16.65 -3.69 -7.55
N LEU A 201 16.12 -2.60 -8.10
CA LEU A 201 14.93 -2.61 -8.94
C LEU A 201 15.21 -3.07 -10.38
N GLU A 202 16.48 -3.03 -10.82
CA GLU A 202 16.89 -3.44 -12.17
C GLU A 202 17.11 -4.96 -12.31
N LYS A 203 17.23 -5.70 -11.20
CA LYS A 203 17.45 -7.16 -11.22
C LYS A 203 16.21 -7.99 -11.54
N GLU A 204 15.01 -7.42 -11.53
CA GLU A 204 13.79 -8.18 -11.81
C GLU A 204 13.59 -8.40 -13.33
N GLU A 205 14.13 -9.51 -13.85
CA GLU A 205 14.04 -9.92 -15.27
C GLU A 205 12.63 -10.36 -15.74
N ASN A 206 11.62 -10.41 -14.86
CA ASN A 206 10.36 -11.11 -15.16
C ASN A 206 9.17 -10.21 -15.49
N ILE A 207 9.32 -8.89 -15.56
CA ILE A 207 8.18 -7.99 -15.78
C ILE A 207 7.59 -8.19 -17.18
N ASP A 208 8.43 -8.23 -18.21
CA ASP A 208 7.97 -8.32 -19.59
C ASP A 208 7.39 -9.72 -19.87
N LYS A 209 7.83 -10.76 -19.15
CA LYS A 209 7.20 -12.09 -19.16
C LYS A 209 5.85 -12.08 -18.45
N HIS A 210 5.75 -11.46 -17.27
CA HIS A 210 4.49 -11.41 -16.52
C HIS A 210 3.42 -10.55 -17.22
N ILE A 211 3.82 -9.44 -17.86
CA ILE A 211 2.92 -8.63 -18.70
C ILE A 211 2.45 -9.43 -19.92
N LYS A 212 3.34 -10.21 -20.57
CA LYS A 212 2.98 -11.12 -21.66
C LYS A 212 2.01 -12.22 -21.21
N GLU A 213 2.19 -12.78 -20.01
CA GLU A 213 1.30 -13.79 -19.45
C GLU A 213 -0.09 -13.23 -19.06
N LEU A 214 -0.19 -11.95 -18.70
CA LEU A 214 -1.47 -11.29 -18.39
C LEU A 214 -2.26 -10.84 -19.64
N THR A 215 -1.58 -10.71 -20.79
CA THR A 215 -2.15 -10.27 -22.07
C THR A 215 -2.58 -11.40 -23.00
N ILE A 216 -2.28 -12.66 -22.64
CA ILE A 216 -2.89 -13.87 -23.22
C ILE A 216 -4.19 -14.19 -22.47
#